data_AF-A0A6B3GE67-F1
#
_entry.id   AF-A0A6B3GE67-F1
#
_cell.length_a   1.000
_cell.length_b   1.000
_cell.length_c   1.000
_cell.angle_alpha   90.00
_cell.angle_beta   90.00
_cell.angle_gamma   90.00
#
_symmetry.space_group_name_H-M   'P 1'
#
loop_
_entity.id
_entity.type
_entity.pdbx_description
1 polymer ?
#
loop_
_entity_poly.entity_id
_entity_poly.type
_entity_poly.pdbx_seq_one_letter_code
_entity_poly.pdbx_strand_id
1 'polypeptide(L)'
;LMGYGTGAIMAVPAHDVRDFAFARAFELPMRCVVQPSDDRGTDPATWDDAFSSYDAKLVNSANDEISLDGLGVVEAKAKITEWLREHGVGEGTVNFRLRDWLFSRQRYWGEPFPIV
;
A
#
# COMPACT_ATOMS: atom_id res chain seq x y z
N LEU A 1 14.11 -7.97 -1.25
CA LEU A 1 13.68 -6.76 -0.51
C LEU A 1 13.37 -7.18 0.92
N MET A 2 14.34 -7.08 1.85
CA MET A 2 14.08 -7.36 3.29
C MET A 2 14.38 -6.16 4.19
N GLY A 3 14.94 -5.07 3.64
CA GLY A 3 15.35 -3.89 4.42
C GLY A 3 14.42 -2.68 4.32
N TYR A 4 13.18 -2.84 3.83
CA TYR A 4 12.21 -1.74 3.75
C TYR A 4 10.84 -2.19 4.27
N GLY A 5 10.24 -1.37 5.13
CA GLY A 5 9.04 -1.74 5.87
C GLY A 5 9.31 -2.92 6.80
N THR A 6 8.34 -3.83 6.91
CA THR A 6 8.42 -5.04 7.76
C THR A 6 8.91 -6.28 7.02
N GLY A 7 9.24 -6.16 5.74
CA GLY A 7 9.54 -7.31 4.87
C GLY A 7 8.31 -8.06 4.36
N ALA A 8 7.10 -7.61 4.73
CA ALA A 8 5.82 -8.09 4.21
C ALA A 8 4.97 -6.91 3.70
N ILE A 9 4.08 -7.19 2.75
CA ILE A 9 3.11 -6.23 2.22
C ILE A 9 1.72 -6.87 2.17
N MET A 10 0.68 -6.05 2.27
CA MET A 10 -0.66 -6.43 1.83
C MET A 10 -0.78 -6.14 0.33
N ALA A 11 -1.16 -7.14 -0.46
CA ALA A 11 -1.35 -6.94 -1.90
C ALA A 11 -2.76 -6.42 -2.18
N VAL A 12 -2.88 -5.34 -2.95
CA VAL A 12 -4.18 -4.77 -3.37
C VAL A 12 -4.17 -4.61 -4.90
N PRO A 13 -4.38 -5.70 -5.66
CA PRO A 13 -4.15 -5.72 -7.10
C PRO A 13 -4.91 -4.67 -7.90
N ALA A 14 -6.15 -4.35 -7.53
CA ALA A 14 -6.93 -3.35 -8.26
C ALA A 14 -6.31 -1.94 -8.18
N HIS A 15 -5.46 -1.65 -7.19
CA HIS A 15 -5.02 -0.29 -6.87
C HIS A 15 -3.49 -0.12 -6.73
N ASP A 16 -2.69 -1.17 -6.96
CA ASP A 16 -1.23 -1.10 -7.10
C ASP A 16 -0.81 -1.85 -8.38
N VAL A 17 -0.08 -1.16 -9.26
CA VAL A 17 0.35 -1.67 -10.58
C VAL A 17 1.19 -2.96 -10.48
N ARG A 18 2.04 -3.08 -9.45
CA ARG A 18 2.90 -4.27 -9.26
C ARG A 18 2.07 -5.45 -8.80
N ASP A 19 1.14 -5.21 -7.88
CA ASP A 19 0.20 -6.23 -7.39
C ASP A 19 -0.75 -6.66 -8.50
N PHE A 20 -1.19 -5.74 -9.37
CA PHE A 20 -2.00 -6.04 -10.55
C PHE A 20 -1.30 -6.98 -11.51
N ALA A 21 -0.07 -6.64 -11.91
CA ALA A 21 0.72 -7.47 -12.81
C ALA A 21 0.96 -8.87 -12.22
N PHE A 22 1.23 -8.95 -10.91
CA PHE A 22 1.38 -10.22 -10.20
C PHE A 22 0.07 -11.01 -10.18
N ALA A 23 -1.03 -10.40 -9.77
CA ALA A 23 -2.33 -11.08 -9.72
C ALA A 23 -2.80 -11.54 -11.11
N ARG A 24 -2.54 -10.77 -12.16
CA ARG A 24 -2.81 -11.16 -13.56
C ARG A 24 -2.00 -12.38 -13.98
N ALA A 25 -0.70 -12.38 -13.69
CA ALA A 25 0.19 -13.48 -14.08
C ALA A 25 -0.13 -14.79 -13.36
N PHE A 26 -0.64 -14.72 -12.12
CA PHE A 26 -0.95 -15.86 -11.27
C PHE A 26 -2.45 -16.12 -11.10
N GLU A 27 -3.29 -15.46 -11.90
CA GLU A 27 -4.76 -15.60 -11.88
C GLU A 27 -5.38 -15.46 -10.47
N LEU A 28 -4.83 -14.53 -9.67
CA LEU A 28 -5.31 -14.28 -8.32
C LEU A 28 -6.56 -13.38 -8.31
N PRO A 29 -7.43 -13.50 -7.28
CA PRO A 29 -8.60 -12.66 -7.15
C PRO A 29 -8.24 -11.17 -7.04
N MET A 30 -9.00 -10.34 -7.74
CA MET A 30 -8.85 -8.88 -7.71
C MET A 30 -10.20 -8.26 -7.33
N ARG A 31 -10.18 -7.33 -6.37
CA ARG A 31 -11.39 -6.65 -5.89
C ARG A 31 -11.23 -5.15 -6.00
N CYS A 32 -12.16 -4.51 -6.72
CA CYS A 32 -12.25 -3.06 -6.78
C CYS A 32 -12.83 -2.53 -5.46
N VAL A 33 -12.05 -1.75 -4.73
CA VAL A 33 -12.47 -1.07 -3.49
C VAL A 33 -12.47 0.46 -3.59
N VAL A 34 -11.89 1.02 -4.65
CA VAL A 34 -11.95 2.46 -4.99
C VAL A 34 -12.70 2.62 -6.30
N GLN A 35 -13.76 3.41 -6.31
CA GLN A 35 -14.60 3.60 -7.49
C GLN A 35 -13.81 4.30 -8.61
N PRO A 36 -13.70 3.69 -9.80
CA PRO A 36 -13.02 4.32 -10.92
C PRO A 36 -13.76 5.55 -11.43
N SER A 37 -13.00 6.57 -11.81
CA SER A 37 -13.52 7.84 -12.34
C SER A 37 -13.46 7.95 -13.86
N ASP A 38 -13.04 6.88 -14.54
CA ASP A 38 -12.74 6.84 -15.98
C ASP A 38 -13.57 5.78 -16.72
N ASP A 39 -14.79 5.53 -16.22
CA ASP A 39 -15.80 4.68 -16.85
C ASP A 39 -15.42 3.21 -17.09
N ARG A 40 -14.26 2.73 -16.60
CA ARG A 40 -13.76 1.35 -16.75
C ARG A 40 -14.60 0.28 -16.01
N GLY A 41 -15.71 0.66 -15.38
CA GLY A 41 -16.52 -0.22 -14.54
C GLY A 41 -15.80 -0.66 -13.26
N THR A 42 -16.40 -1.57 -12.49
CA THR A 42 -15.90 -2.02 -11.17
C THR A 42 -15.36 -3.45 -11.16
N ASP A 43 -15.32 -4.13 -12.30
CA ASP A 43 -14.76 -5.47 -12.44
C ASP A 43 -13.28 -5.40 -12.86
N PRO A 44 -12.31 -5.67 -11.97
CA PRO A 44 -10.90 -5.59 -12.32
C PRO A 44 -10.44 -6.64 -13.33
N ALA A 45 -11.24 -7.68 -13.58
CA ALA A 45 -10.91 -8.70 -14.58
C ALA A 45 -10.90 -8.14 -16.01
N THR A 46 -11.58 -7.02 -16.26
CA THR A 46 -11.64 -6.35 -17.57
C THR A 46 -10.63 -5.22 -17.73
N TRP A 47 -9.87 -4.89 -16.67
CA TRP A 47 -8.98 -3.72 -16.68
C TRP A 47 -7.65 -4.00 -17.39
N ASP A 48 -7.10 -3.01 -18.06
CA ASP A 48 -5.76 -3.12 -18.65
C ASP A 48 -4.65 -2.83 -17.61
N ASP A 49 -4.95 -2.02 -16.58
CA ASP A 49 -4.01 -1.65 -15.51
C ASP A 49 -4.76 -1.34 -14.21
N ALA A 50 -4.03 -1.28 -13.09
CA ALA A 50 -4.53 -0.85 -11.80
C ALA A 50 -5.10 0.57 -11.87
N PHE A 51 -6.13 0.84 -11.08
CA PHE A 51 -6.70 2.18 -10.92
C PHE A 51 -6.37 2.71 -9.52
N SER A 52 -5.76 3.88 -9.41
CA SER A 52 -5.55 4.52 -8.11
C SER A 52 -5.86 6.01 -8.20
N SER A 53 -6.73 6.51 -7.33
CA SER A 53 -7.05 7.93 -7.22
C SER A 53 -7.31 8.30 -5.75
N TYR A 54 -6.82 9.46 -5.33
CA TYR A 54 -7.06 10.01 -3.99
C TYR A 54 -8.42 10.71 -3.87
N ASP A 55 -8.99 11.15 -4.99
CA ASP A 55 -10.26 11.90 -5.03
C ASP A 55 -11.48 11.00 -5.24
N ALA A 56 -11.26 9.70 -5.41
CA ALA A 56 -12.31 8.71 -5.59
C ALA A 56 -12.96 8.30 -4.27
N LYS A 57 -14.15 7.70 -4.37
CA LYS A 57 -14.89 7.16 -3.23
C LYS A 57 -14.61 5.69 -3.04
N LEU A 58 -14.67 5.24 -1.79
CA LEU A 58 -14.57 3.82 -1.46
C LEU A 58 -15.88 3.10 -1.77
N VAL A 59 -15.76 1.87 -2.26
CA VAL A 59 -16.85 0.94 -2.58
C VAL A 59 -16.46 -0.46 -2.12
N ASN A 60 -17.42 -1.36 -1.97
CA ASN A 60 -17.19 -2.76 -1.59
C ASN A 60 -16.32 -2.93 -0.33
N SER A 61 -16.38 -1.98 0.60
CA SER A 61 -15.49 -1.79 1.75
C SER A 61 -16.27 -1.71 3.07
N ALA A 62 -17.34 -2.51 3.18
CA ALA A 62 -18.15 -2.66 4.36
C ALA A 62 -18.15 -4.10 4.90
N ASN A 63 -18.22 -4.23 6.22
CA ASN A 63 -18.44 -5.47 6.96
C ASN A 63 -19.34 -5.20 8.18
N ASP A 64 -19.50 -6.20 9.07
CA ASP A 64 -20.41 -6.12 10.23
C ASP A 64 -19.98 -5.06 11.27
N GLU A 65 -18.71 -4.67 11.30
CA GLU A 65 -18.13 -3.82 12.34
C GLU A 65 -17.82 -2.40 11.84
N ILE A 66 -17.55 -2.25 10.53
CA ILE A 66 -17.18 -0.98 9.92
C ILE A 66 -17.62 -0.91 8.46
N SER A 67 -18.07 0.28 8.06
CA SER A 67 -18.29 0.62 6.65
C SER A 67 -17.45 1.84 6.26
N LEU A 68 -16.68 1.68 5.17
CA LEU A 68 -15.94 2.76 4.51
C LEU A 68 -16.63 3.21 3.21
N ASP A 69 -17.72 2.55 2.81
CA ASP A 69 -18.40 2.84 1.55
C ASP A 69 -18.91 4.28 1.50
N GLY A 70 -18.68 4.94 0.36
CA GLY A 70 -19.08 6.32 0.12
C GLY A 70 -18.15 7.40 0.70
N LEU A 71 -17.20 7.03 1.57
CA LEU A 71 -16.18 7.95 2.09
C LEU A 71 -15.13 8.27 1.02
N GLY A 72 -14.51 9.45 1.12
CA GLY A 72 -13.31 9.77 0.36
C GLY A 72 -12.08 9.05 0.91
N VAL A 73 -11.03 8.88 0.09
CA VAL A 73 -9.83 8.12 0.48
C VAL A 73 -9.16 8.63 1.76
N VAL A 74 -9.07 9.95 1.94
CA VAL A 74 -8.43 10.55 3.12
C VAL A 74 -9.22 10.23 4.39
N GLU A 75 -10.54 10.38 4.34
CA GLU A 75 -11.43 10.08 5.47
C GLU A 75 -11.45 8.58 5.78
N ALA A 76 -11.51 7.73 4.75
CA ALA A 76 -11.47 6.29 4.89
C ALA A 76 -10.16 5.82 5.56
N LYS A 77 -9.01 6.38 5.18
CA LYS A 77 -7.71 6.09 5.81
C LYS A 77 -7.70 6.44 7.29
N ALA A 78 -8.21 7.60 7.67
CA ALA A 78 -8.30 8.00 9.07
C ALA A 78 -9.20 7.05 9.85
N LYS A 79 -10.39 6.74 9.31
CA LYS A 79 -11.38 5.88 9.95
C LYS A 79 -10.89 4.45 10.14
N ILE A 80 -10.27 3.84 9.12
CA ILE A 80 -9.77 2.45 9.24
C ILE A 80 -8.55 2.37 10.16
N THR A 81 -7.69 3.39 10.19
CA THR A 81 -6.54 3.44 11.10
C THR A 81 -6.98 3.47 12.56
N GLU A 82 -8.02 4.26 12.86
CA GLU A 82 -8.58 4.33 14.20
C GLU A 82 -9.22 3.00 14.61
N TRP A 83 -10.00 2.40 13.72
CA TRP A 83 -10.60 1.09 13.96
C TRP A 83 -9.54 0.00 14.22
N LEU A 84 -8.46 -0.05 13.43
CA LEU A 84 -7.35 -1.00 13.62
C LEU A 84 -6.67 -0.82 14.99
N ARG A 85 -6.54 0.43 15.44
CA ARG A 85 -5.96 0.79 16.75
C ARG A 85 -6.86 0.35 17.89
N GLU A 86 -8.16 0.60 17.81
CA GLU A 86 -9.14 0.20 18.83
C GLU A 86 -9.21 -1.32 19.02
N HIS A 87 -9.05 -2.08 17.93
CA HIS A 87 -9.08 -3.55 17.95
C HIS A 87 -7.70 -4.18 18.26
N GLY A 88 -6.65 -3.37 18.44
CA GLY A 88 -5.31 -3.83 18.79
C GLY A 88 -4.62 -4.65 17.70
N VAL A 89 -5.04 -4.49 16.44
CA VAL A 89 -4.51 -5.24 15.28
C VAL A 89 -3.66 -4.38 14.34
N GLY A 90 -3.50 -3.09 14.63
CA GLY A 90 -2.61 -2.21 13.89
C GLY A 90 -2.51 -0.82 14.50
N GLU A 91 -1.55 -0.04 14.01
CA GLU A 91 -1.37 1.36 14.38
C GLU A 91 -0.86 2.17 13.19
N GLY A 92 -1.05 3.49 13.23
CA GLY A 92 -0.52 4.39 12.21
C GLY A 92 1.00 4.53 12.35
N THR A 93 1.73 4.39 11.24
CA THR A 93 3.19 4.55 11.21
C THR A 93 3.61 5.51 10.10
N VAL A 94 4.55 6.41 10.40
CA VAL A 94 5.18 7.29 9.40
C VAL A 94 6.45 6.61 8.90
N ASN A 95 6.52 6.36 7.59
CA ASN A 95 7.68 5.77 6.93
C ASN A 95 8.32 6.76 5.96
N PHE A 96 9.66 6.72 5.85
CA PHE A 96 10.41 7.55 4.92
C PHE A 96 11.05 6.70 3.82
N ARG A 97 11.17 7.26 2.61
CA ARG A 97 11.96 6.65 1.53
C ARG A 97 13.47 6.86 1.74
N LEU A 98 13.85 7.81 2.61
CA LEU A 98 15.23 8.07 3.00
C LEU A 98 15.84 6.80 3.62
N ARG A 99 17.09 6.53 3.26
CA ARG A 99 17.87 5.42 3.81
C ARG A 99 19.04 5.98 4.59
N ASP A 100 19.51 5.20 5.55
CA ASP A 100 20.74 5.53 6.26
C ASP A 100 21.90 5.68 5.30
N TRP A 101 22.76 6.64 5.62
CA TRP A 101 23.91 6.93 4.80
C TRP A 101 24.99 5.88 5.02
N LEU A 102 25.18 5.01 4.04
CA LEU A 102 26.33 4.11 4.01
C LEU A 102 27.59 4.85 3.50
N PHE A 103 28.36 5.41 4.43
CA PHE A 103 29.60 6.14 4.13
C PHE A 103 30.87 5.28 4.25
N SER A 104 30.78 4.09 4.86
CA SER A 104 31.88 3.13 4.91
C SER A 104 32.25 2.60 3.52
N ARG A 105 33.55 2.39 3.30
CA ARG A 105 34.11 1.88 2.04
C ARG A 105 35.18 0.85 2.34
N GLN A 106 35.14 -0.28 1.64
CA GLN A 106 36.21 -1.28 1.67
C GLN A 106 37.32 -0.86 0.68
N ARG A 107 37.99 0.27 0.97
CA ARG A 107 39.08 0.83 0.16
C ARG A 107 40.26 1.21 1.06
N TYR A 108 41.48 0.94 0.59
CA TYR A 108 42.70 1.30 1.30
C TYR A 108 42.90 2.83 1.36
N TRP A 109 42.59 3.54 0.27
CA TRP A 109 42.73 4.99 0.22
C TRP A 109 41.43 5.69 0.67
N GLY A 110 41.37 6.02 1.96
CA GLY A 110 40.27 6.72 2.61
C GLY A 110 40.63 7.08 4.05
N GLU A 111 39.83 7.93 4.68
CA GLU A 111 40.01 8.28 6.09
C GLU A 111 39.70 7.05 6.99
N PRO A 112 40.56 6.72 7.98
CA PRO A 112 40.28 5.65 8.92
C PRO A 112 39.04 5.91 9.78
N PHE A 113 38.25 4.87 10.04
CA PHE A 113 37.14 4.94 11.00
C PHE A 113 37.67 4.82 12.44
N PRO A 114 37.35 5.75 13.35
CA PRO A 114 37.83 5.70 14.74
C PRO A 114 36.98 4.75 15.60
N ILE A 115 37.09 3.44 15.38
CA ILE A 115 36.40 2.35 16.11
C ILE A 115 37.41 1.26 16.52
N VAL A 116 37.23 0.61 17.68
CA VAL A 116 38.07 -0.51 18.20
C VAL A 116 37.22 -1.73 18.48
#